data_AF-A0A522C7C0-F1
#
_entry.id   AF-A0A522C7C0-F1
#
_cell.length_a   1.000
_cell.length_b   1.000
_cell.length_c   1.000
_cell.angle_alpha   90.00
_cell.angle_beta   90.00
_cell.angle_gamma   90.00
#
_symmetry.space_group_name_H-M   'P 1'
#
loop_
_entity.id
_entity.type
_entity.pdbx_description
1 polymer ?
#
loop_
_entity_poly.entity_id
_entity_poly.type
_entity_poly.pdbx_seq_one_letter_code
_entity_poly.pdbx_strand_id
1 'polypeptide(L)'
;MIEKKALNNRLKAAIEFVSISGIDILSILGIFRLSTIIRTDLLPHIYAGFPQEPPFRNLINAWWIFFIWIFLFYYEGLYTKRFSFWDEIRALWKTSFFSTVGVFAIISIGKLGDEISRTVIILSGVIAIFL
;
A
#
# COMPACT_ATOMS: atom_id res chain seq x y z
N MET A 1 -0.06 13.78 40.93
CA MET A 1 -1.15 13.00 40.27
C MET A 1 -1.41 13.45 38.83
N ILE A 2 -1.30 14.75 38.53
CA ILE A 2 -1.53 15.33 37.18
C ILE A 2 -0.50 14.84 36.14
N GLU A 3 0.78 14.75 36.51
CA GLU A 3 1.86 14.28 35.62
C GLU A 3 1.67 12.82 35.13
N LYS A 4 1.26 11.91 36.02
CA LYS A 4 0.97 10.51 35.65
C LYS A 4 -0.18 10.42 34.64
N LYS A 5 -1.19 11.29 34.74
CA LYS A 5 -2.34 11.32 33.83
C LYS A 5 -1.94 11.82 32.44
N ALA A 6 -1.08 12.83 32.37
CA ALA A 6 -0.53 13.34 31.12
C ALA A 6 0.39 12.31 30.42
N LEU A 7 1.22 11.60 31.19
CA LEU A 7 2.08 10.54 30.67
C LEU A 7 1.27 9.37 30.09
N ASN A 8 0.20 8.95 30.78
CA ASN A 8 -0.65 7.85 30.33
C ASN A 8 -1.41 8.20 29.04
N ASN A 9 -1.84 9.46 28.88
CA ASN A 9 -2.48 9.93 27.65
C ASN A 9 -1.51 9.97 26.46
N ARG A 10 -0.24 10.35 26.68
CA ARG A 10 0.80 10.32 25.63
C ARG A 10 1.13 8.89 25.20
N LEU A 11 1.21 7.96 26.16
CA LEU A 11 1.41 6.53 25.89
C LEU A 11 0.25 5.95 25.06
N LYS A 12 -1.00 6.26 25.41
CA LYS A 12 -2.17 5.83 24.63
C LYS A 12 -2.12 6.34 23.19
N ALA A 13 -1.84 7.63 23.00
CA ALA A 13 -1.73 8.21 21.66
C ALA A 13 -0.61 7.57 20.83
N ALA A 14 0.53 7.25 21.45
CA ALA A 14 1.62 6.56 20.78
C ALA A 14 1.24 5.12 20.37
N ILE A 15 0.53 4.40 21.24
CA ILE A 15 0.05 3.04 20.94
C ILE A 15 -0.98 3.04 19.81
N GLU A 16 -1.92 3.99 19.82
CA GLU A 16 -2.92 4.15 18.75
C GLU A 16 -2.22 4.42 17.41
N PHE A 17 -1.28 5.36 17.37
CA PHE A 17 -0.50 5.66 16.17
C PHE A 17 0.26 4.44 15.65
N VAL A 18 1.00 3.74 16.52
CA VAL A 18 1.76 2.53 16.15
C VAL A 18 0.84 1.42 15.65
N SER A 19 -0.34 1.26 16.25
CA SER A 19 -1.30 0.23 15.84
C SER A 19 -1.85 0.51 14.44
N ILE A 20 -2.24 1.76 14.16
CA ILE A 20 -2.76 2.15 12.85
C ILE A 20 -1.68 2.01 11.78
N SER A 21 -0.48 2.55 12.01
CA SER A 21 0.63 2.39 11.06
C SER A 21 1.01 0.92 10.85
N GLY A 22 0.93 0.08 11.89
CA GLY A 22 1.18 -1.36 11.79
C GLY A 22 0.13 -2.06 10.92
N ILE A 23 -1.16 -1.72 11.09
CA ILE A 23 -2.25 -2.24 10.26
C ILE A 23 -2.05 -1.82 8.80
N ASP A 24 -1.72 -0.56 8.53
CA ASP A 24 -1.50 -0.10 7.15
C ASP A 24 -0.34 -0.84 6.47
N ILE A 25 0.77 -1.05 7.18
CA ILE A 25 1.90 -1.82 6.65
C ILE A 25 1.47 -3.26 6.34
N LEU A 26 0.73 -3.90 7.24
CA LEU A 26 0.21 -5.26 7.04
C LEU A 26 -0.76 -5.32 5.85
N SER A 27 -1.63 -4.32 5.71
CA SER A 27 -2.57 -4.19 4.59
C SER A 27 -1.83 -4.07 3.26
N ILE A 28 -0.83 -3.19 3.17
CA ILE A 28 -0.04 -3.01 1.93
C ILE A 28 0.73 -4.31 1.59
N LEU A 29 1.32 -4.98 2.60
CA LEU A 29 1.97 -6.27 2.40
C LEU A 29 0.98 -7.35 1.93
N GLY A 30 -0.22 -7.36 2.50
CA GLY A 30 -1.32 -8.25 2.11
C GLY A 30 -1.78 -8.01 0.67
N ILE A 31 -2.01 -6.76 0.29
CA ILE A 31 -2.37 -6.35 -1.07
C ILE A 31 -1.30 -6.82 -2.06
N PHE A 32 -0.03 -6.62 -1.73
CA PHE A 32 1.08 -7.03 -2.59
C PHE A 32 1.12 -8.56 -2.76
N ARG A 33 0.94 -9.32 -1.67
CA ARG A 33 0.86 -10.78 -1.70
C ARG A 33 -0.33 -11.27 -2.52
N LEU A 34 -1.52 -10.72 -2.30
CA LEU A 34 -2.72 -11.06 -3.07
C LEU A 34 -2.53 -10.77 -4.56
N SER A 35 -1.97 -9.61 -4.90
CA SER A 35 -1.68 -9.24 -6.29
C SER A 35 -0.72 -10.24 -6.96
N THR A 36 0.31 -10.71 -6.24
CA THR A 36 1.21 -11.75 -6.77
C THR A 36 0.52 -13.08 -6.99
N ILE A 37 -0.32 -13.52 -6.05
CA ILE A 37 -1.08 -14.78 -6.16
C ILE A 37 -2.06 -14.69 -7.34
N ILE A 38 -2.77 -13.58 -7.48
CA ILE A 38 -3.70 -13.39 -8.60
C ILE A 38 -2.96 -13.43 -9.95
N ARG A 39 -1.74 -12.89 -10.02
CA ARG A 39 -0.91 -12.97 -11.23
C ARG A 39 -0.37 -14.37 -11.52
N THR A 40 0.12 -15.09 -10.52
CA THR A 40 0.75 -16.40 -10.76
C THR A 40 -0.26 -17.53 -10.87
N ASP A 41 -1.35 -17.45 -10.13
CA ASP A 41 -2.28 -18.57 -9.97
C ASP A 41 -3.59 -18.31 -10.71
N LEU A 42 -4.12 -17.08 -10.69
CA LEU A 42 -5.45 -16.81 -11.31
C LEU A 42 -5.33 -16.47 -12.80
N LEU A 43 -4.42 -15.57 -13.17
CA LEU A 43 -4.27 -15.05 -14.54
C LEU A 43 -3.89 -16.11 -15.58
N PRO A 44 -2.98 -17.06 -15.31
CA PRO A 44 -2.62 -18.11 -16.27
C PRO A 44 -3.74 -19.13 -16.49
N HIS A 45 -4.62 -19.32 -15.49
CA HIS A 45 -5.80 -20.17 -15.63
C HIS A 45 -6.88 -19.55 -16.52
N ILE A 46 -6.95 -18.21 -16.60
CA ILE A 46 -7.91 -17.49 -17.45
C ILE A 46 -7.35 -17.26 -18.85
N TYR A 47 -6.03 -17.05 -18.99
CA TYR A 47 -5.38 -16.78 -20.27
C TYR A 47 -4.03 -17.50 -20.40
N ALA A 48 -3.99 -18.52 -21.27
CA ALA A 48 -2.81 -19.36 -21.48
C ALA A 48 -1.59 -18.64 -22.10
N GLY A 49 -1.76 -17.42 -22.63
CA GLY A 49 -0.68 -16.60 -23.17
C GLY A 49 0.06 -15.75 -22.14
N PHE A 50 -0.28 -15.86 -20.84
CA PHE A 50 0.42 -15.11 -19.80
C PHE A 50 1.77 -15.77 -19.46
N PRO A 51 2.88 -15.02 -19.50
CA PRO A 51 4.18 -15.58 -19.13
C PRO A 51 4.16 -16.02 -17.67
N GLN A 52 4.57 -17.27 -17.41
CA GLN A 52 4.75 -17.82 -16.05
C GLN A 52 6.02 -17.30 -15.36
N GLU A 53 6.67 -16.30 -15.94
CA GLU A 53 7.84 -15.68 -15.34
C GLU A 53 7.49 -15.02 -14.01
N PRO A 54 8.40 -15.12 -13.01
CA PRO A 54 8.17 -14.54 -11.71
C PRO A 54 7.83 -13.04 -11.84
N PRO A 55 6.83 -12.54 -11.10
CA PRO A 55 6.38 -11.15 -11.19
C PRO A 55 7.46 -10.12 -10.86
N PHE A 56 8.56 -10.55 -10.24
CA PHE A 56 9.71 -9.73 -9.92
C PHE A 56 10.98 -10.49 -10.20
N ARG A 57 11.92 -9.84 -10.89
CA ARG A 57 13.26 -10.39 -11.05
C ARG A 57 14.07 -10.32 -9.75
N ASN A 58 13.85 -9.26 -8.97
CA ASN A 58 14.44 -9.06 -7.65
C ASN A 58 13.41 -8.40 -6.70
N LEU A 59 13.08 -9.07 -5.59
CA LEU A 59 12.20 -8.55 -4.53
C LEU A 59 12.76 -7.27 -3.86
N ILE A 60 14.08 -7.11 -3.84
CA ILE A 60 14.77 -5.92 -3.33
C ILE A 60 14.37 -4.67 -4.12
N ASN A 61 14.15 -4.81 -5.43
CA ASN A 61 13.78 -3.68 -6.28
C ASN A 61 12.30 -3.28 -6.14
N ALA A 62 11.50 -3.99 -5.34
CA ALA A 62 10.10 -3.62 -5.06
C ALA A 62 9.94 -2.84 -3.74
N TRP A 63 10.97 -2.76 -2.89
CA TRP A 63 10.87 -2.14 -1.56
C TRP A 63 10.50 -0.66 -1.58
N TRP A 64 10.96 0.08 -2.61
CA TRP A 64 10.66 1.51 -2.74
C TRP A 64 9.17 1.78 -3.02
N ILE A 65 8.41 0.80 -3.53
CA ILE A 65 6.95 0.92 -3.74
C ILE A 65 6.24 1.14 -2.41
N PHE A 66 6.63 0.39 -1.38
CA PHE A 66 6.07 0.53 -0.02
C PHE A 66 6.38 1.90 0.57
N PHE A 67 7.59 2.41 0.35
CA PHE A 67 7.99 3.75 0.80
C PHE A 67 7.11 4.85 0.21
N ILE A 68 6.76 4.76 -1.09
CA ILE A 68 5.89 5.74 -1.73
C ILE A 68 4.48 5.71 -1.15
N TRP A 69 3.94 4.52 -0.89
CA TRP A 69 2.62 4.37 -0.29
C TRP A 69 2.57 4.98 1.11
N ILE A 70 3.53 4.64 1.96
CA ILE A 70 3.62 5.20 3.32
C ILE A 70 3.82 6.73 3.26
N PHE A 71 4.66 7.22 2.35
CA PHE A 71 4.89 8.65 2.17
C PHE A 71 3.61 9.40 1.78
N LEU A 72 2.82 8.84 0.87
CA LEU A 72 1.55 9.44 0.46
C LEU A 72 0.47 9.37 1.56
N PHE A 73 0.43 8.28 2.32
CA PHE A 73 -0.46 8.16 3.49
C PHE A 73 -0.12 9.22 4.55
N TYR A 74 1.18 9.44 4.78
CA TYR A 74 1.65 10.53 5.63
C TYR A 74 1.32 11.91 5.07
N TYR A 75 1.51 12.12 3.76
CA TYR A 75 1.25 13.40 3.09
C TYR A 75 -0.22 13.82 3.15
N GLU A 76 -1.17 12.88 2.99
CA GLU A 76 -2.61 13.19 3.12
C GLU A 76 -3.01 13.45 4.58
N GLY A 77 -2.12 13.17 5.55
CA GLY A 77 -2.36 13.41 6.97
C GLY A 77 -3.34 12.42 7.60
N LEU A 78 -3.44 11.21 7.04
CA LEU A 78 -4.27 10.12 7.55
C LEU A 78 -3.97 9.80 9.03
N TYR A 79 -2.73 10.01 9.46
CA TYR A 79 -2.31 9.73 10.83
C TYR A 79 -2.46 10.90 11.82
N THR A 80 -2.74 12.12 11.33
CA THR A 80 -2.68 13.33 12.16
C THR A 80 -4.03 14.02 12.34
N LYS A 81 -5.01 13.75 11.48
CA LYS A 81 -6.35 14.34 11.57
C LYS A 81 -7.37 13.32 12.05
N ARG A 82 -8.19 13.71 13.03
CA ARG A 82 -9.41 12.98 13.39
C ARG A 82 -10.45 13.21 12.31
N PHE A 83 -10.47 12.35 11.29
CA PHE A 83 -11.52 12.36 10.28
C PHE A 83 -12.79 11.71 10.83
N SER A 84 -13.94 12.11 10.28
CA SER A 84 -15.16 11.30 10.39
C SER A 84 -14.95 10.02 9.59
N PHE A 85 -15.52 8.90 10.02
CA PHE A 85 -15.32 7.58 9.39
C PHE A 85 -15.46 7.60 7.85
N TRP A 86 -16.45 8.35 7.34
CA TRP A 86 -16.66 8.49 5.89
C TRP A 86 -15.62 9.36 5.17
N ASP A 87 -15.09 10.38 5.84
CA ASP A 87 -14.03 11.23 5.27
C ASP A 87 -12.69 10.49 5.28
N GLU A 88 -12.46 9.62 6.27
CA GLU A 88 -11.31 8.73 6.35
C GLU A 88 -11.30 7.74 5.17
N ILE A 89 -12.43 7.10 4.88
CA ILE A 89 -12.57 6.19 3.73
C ILE A 89 -12.31 6.92 2.40
N ARG A 90 -12.87 8.12 2.20
CA ARG A 90 -12.62 8.90 0.98
C ARG A 90 -11.15 9.31 0.86
N ALA A 91 -10.52 9.70 1.95
CA ALA A 91 -9.11 10.05 1.96
C ALA A 91 -8.25 8.82 1.61
N LEU A 92 -8.54 7.65 2.21
CA LEU A 92 -7.86 6.39 1.89
C LEU A 92 -8.00 6.04 0.40
N TRP A 93 -9.22 6.05 -0.16
CA TRP A 93 -9.43 5.76 -1.57
C TRP A 93 -8.67 6.70 -2.49
N LYS A 94 -8.74 7.99 -2.21
CA LYS A 94 -8.04 9.01 -2.99
C LYS A 94 -6.52 8.79 -2.92
N THR A 95 -5.98 8.57 -1.72
CA THR A 95 -4.53 8.40 -1.53
C THR A 95 -4.04 7.07 -2.12
N SER A 96 -4.78 5.97 -1.99
CA SER A 96 -4.48 4.68 -2.62
C SER A 96 -4.50 4.77 -4.15
N PHE A 97 -5.41 5.56 -4.72
CA PHE A 97 -5.41 5.83 -6.16
C PHE A 97 -4.17 6.63 -6.57
N PHE A 98 -3.86 7.73 -5.88
CA PHE A 98 -2.67 8.54 -6.17
C PHE A 98 -1.36 7.77 -5.96
N SER A 99 -1.27 6.90 -4.96
CA SER A 99 -0.08 6.07 -4.72
C SER A 99 0.12 5.05 -5.82
N THR A 100 -0.95 4.39 -6.28
CA THR A 100 -0.90 3.48 -7.43
C THR A 100 -0.46 4.21 -8.68
N VAL A 101 -1.07 5.36 -8.98
CA VAL A 101 -0.72 6.17 -10.16
C VAL A 101 0.72 6.67 -10.08
N GLY A 102 1.18 7.12 -8.90
CA GLY A 102 2.55 7.57 -8.69
C GLY A 102 3.58 6.45 -8.91
N VAL A 103 3.34 5.28 -8.33
CA VAL A 103 4.19 4.09 -8.53
C VAL A 103 4.21 3.67 -10.00
N PHE A 104 3.04 3.66 -10.65
CA PHE A 104 2.91 3.32 -12.07
C PHE A 104 3.66 4.31 -12.96
N ALA A 105 3.58 5.61 -12.66
CA ALA A 105 4.29 6.66 -13.37
C ALA A 105 5.81 6.48 -13.23
N ILE A 106 6.31 6.22 -12.02
CA ILE A 106 7.74 6.01 -11.77
C ILE A 106 8.27 4.79 -12.53
N ILE A 107 7.53 3.69 -12.55
CA ILE A 107 7.95 2.49 -13.30
C ILE A 107 7.90 2.69 -14.80
N SER A 108 6.89 3.43 -15.29
CA SER A 108 6.75 3.73 -16.71
C SER A 108 7.88 4.66 -17.19
N ILE A 109 8.21 5.69 -16.41
CA ILE A 109 9.29 6.65 -16.71
C ILE A 109 10.66 5.96 -16.55
N GLY A 110 10.85 5.22 -15.46
CA GLY A 110 12.09 4.52 -15.15
C GLY A 110 12.38 3.32 -16.05
N LYS A 111 11.47 2.98 -16.98
CA LYS A 111 11.54 1.78 -17.84
C LYS A 111 11.78 0.49 -17.04
N LEU A 112 11.29 0.44 -15.80
CA LEU A 112 11.43 -0.71 -14.89
C LEU A 112 10.42 -1.83 -15.20
N GLY A 113 9.76 -1.76 -16.37
CA GLY A 113 8.75 -2.73 -16.80
C GLY A 113 9.30 -4.15 -17.05
N ASP A 114 10.61 -4.27 -17.27
CA ASP A 114 11.28 -5.57 -17.45
C ASP A 114 11.61 -6.24 -16.10
N GLU A 115 11.64 -5.48 -15.01
CA GLU A 115 11.94 -5.99 -13.66
C GLU A 115 10.68 -6.13 -12.79
N ILE A 116 9.70 -5.26 -13.02
CA ILE A 116 8.48 -5.14 -12.23
C ILE A 116 7.25 -5.22 -13.13
N SER A 117 6.34 -6.11 -12.75
CA SER A 117 5.36 -6.65 -13.68
C SER A 117 4.21 -5.78 -14.17
N ARG A 118 4.11 -4.44 -14.01
CA ARG A 118 2.95 -3.57 -14.41
C ARG A 118 1.54 -4.05 -14.01
N THR A 119 1.07 -5.19 -14.53
CA THR A 119 -0.11 -5.96 -14.10
C THR A 119 -0.21 -6.08 -12.58
N VAL A 120 0.87 -6.43 -11.87
CA VAL A 120 0.85 -6.52 -10.39
C VAL A 120 0.57 -5.17 -9.72
N ILE A 121 0.99 -4.07 -10.34
CA ILE A 121 0.77 -2.73 -9.78
C ILE A 121 -0.67 -2.29 -9.99
N ILE A 122 -1.19 -2.52 -11.19
CA ILE A 122 -2.59 -2.26 -11.50
C ILE A 122 -3.49 -3.09 -10.57
N LEU A 123 -3.19 -4.39 -10.40
CA LEU A 123 -3.88 -5.25 -9.46
C LEU A 123 -3.76 -4.77 -8.02
N SER A 124 -2.58 -4.35 -7.57
CA SER A 124 -2.43 -3.82 -6.21
C SER A 124 -3.29 -2.58 -5.98
N GLY A 125 -3.39 -1.68 -6.96
CA GLY A 125 -4.24 -0.50 -6.83
C GLY A 125 -5.73 -0.83 -6.83
N VAL A 126 -6.17 -1.78 -7.66
CA VAL A 126 -7.55 -2.26 -7.64
C VAL A 126 -7.88 -2.87 -6.29
N ILE A 127 -7.05 -3.79 -5.79
CA ILE A 127 -7.29 -4.46 -4.50
C ILE A 127 -7.30 -3.44 -3.35
N ALA A 128 -6.42 -2.43 -3.39
CA ALA A 128 -6.35 -1.40 -2.35
C ALA A 128 -7.53 -0.43 -2.31
N ILE A 129 -8.32 -0.33 -3.39
CA ILE A 129 -9.58 0.43 -3.37
C ILE A 129 -10.68 -0.42 -2.69
N PHE A 130 -10.59 -1.74 -2.77
CA PHE A 130 -11.58 -2.64 -2.17
C PHE A 130 -11.28 -3.05 -0.72
N LEU A 131 -10.04 -2.84 -0.25
CA LEU A 131 -9.61 -3.09 1.13
C LEU A 131 -9.80 -1.82 1.99
#